data_AF-A0A060BLC1-F1
#
_entry.id   AF-A0A060BLC1-F1
#
_cell.length_a   1.000
_cell.length_b   1.000
_cell.length_c   1.000
_cell.angle_alpha   90.00
_cell.angle_beta   90.00
_cell.angle_gamma   90.00
#
_symmetry.space_group_name_H-M   'P 1'
#
loop_
_entity.id
_entity.type
_entity.pdbx_description
1 polymer ?
#
loop_
_entity_poly.entity_id
_entity_poly.type
_entity_poly.pdbx_seq_one_letter_code
_entity_poly.pdbx_strand_id
1 'polypeptide(L)'
;RAMSAFGKDVHHVYLPYDLPGAMNRFFNTVQPKLVIVMETELWPNMIATLHKRKIPLVIANARLSERSAKGYARLGKFMRRLLSRITLIAAQNEEDANRFIAWV
;
A
#
# COMPACT_ATOMS: atom_id res chain seq x y z
N ARG A 1 -15.85 11.47 12.42
CA ARG A 1 -16.77 10.63 11.62
C ARG A 1 -16.51 9.13 11.79
N ALA A 2 -15.27 8.64 11.79
CA ALA A 2 -14.99 7.22 12.08
C ALA A 2 -15.38 6.82 13.53
N MET A 3 -14.89 7.53 14.54
CA MET A 3 -15.22 7.23 15.96
C MET A 3 -16.71 7.36 16.28
N SER A 4 -17.45 8.23 15.58
CA SER A 4 -18.90 8.36 15.76
C SER A 4 -19.69 7.22 15.12
N ALA A 5 -19.12 6.54 14.13
CA ALA A 5 -19.76 5.42 13.44
C ALA A 5 -19.40 4.06 14.06
N PHE A 6 -18.19 3.93 14.62
CA PHE A 6 -17.64 2.64 15.09
C PHE A 6 -17.25 2.63 16.57
N GLY A 7 -17.46 3.72 17.30
CA GLY A 7 -17.28 3.78 18.75
C GLY A 7 -15.88 3.34 19.21
N LYS A 8 -15.83 2.31 20.04
CA LYS A 8 -14.59 1.79 20.67
C LYS A 8 -13.91 0.69 19.86
N ASP A 9 -14.53 0.20 18.78
CA ASP A 9 -14.00 -0.93 17.99
C ASP A 9 -12.96 -0.47 16.95
N VAL A 10 -12.71 0.84 16.88
CA VAL A 10 -11.75 1.44 15.95
C VAL A 10 -10.77 2.34 16.69
N HIS A 11 -9.50 2.22 16.33
CA HIS A 11 -8.47 3.18 16.68
C HIS A 11 -8.21 4.09 15.49
N HIS A 12 -8.31 5.40 15.70
CA HIS A 12 -7.95 6.39 14.68
C HIS A 12 -6.61 7.02 15.03
N VAL A 13 -5.59 6.72 14.24
CA VAL A 13 -4.22 7.20 14.42
C VAL A 13 -3.63 7.59 13.07
N TYR A 14 -2.66 8.50 13.08
CA TYR A 14 -1.88 8.80 11.90
C TYR A 14 -0.85 7.69 11.65
N LEU A 15 -0.64 7.35 10.37
CA LEU A 15 0.47 6.52 9.96
C LEU A 15 1.77 7.30 10.21
N PRO A 16 2.83 6.68 10.76
CA PRO A 16 4.10 7.37 10.92
C PRO A 16 4.73 7.68 9.57
N TYR A 17 5.68 8.61 9.49
CA TYR A 17 6.49 8.80 8.30
C TYR A 17 7.14 7.48 7.82
N ASP A 18 7.35 7.34 6.50
CA ASP A 18 7.89 6.14 5.86
C ASP A 18 9.39 5.93 6.12
N LEU A 19 9.74 5.80 7.39
CA LEU A 19 11.09 5.52 7.88
C LEU A 19 11.14 4.09 8.42
N PRO A 20 12.20 3.32 8.16
CA PRO A 20 12.30 1.92 8.59
C PRO A 20 12.01 1.71 10.08
N GLY A 21 12.59 2.55 10.96
CA GLY A 21 12.39 2.43 12.40
C GLY A 21 10.97 2.77 12.84
N ALA A 22 10.35 3.78 12.22
CA ALA A 22 9.00 4.22 12.58
C ALA A 22 7.95 3.19 12.16
N MET A 23 8.05 2.66 10.93
CA MET A 23 7.19 1.58 10.43
C MET A 23 7.32 0.30 11.25
N ASN A 24 8.55 -0.10 11.61
CA ASN A 24 8.74 -1.28 12.43
C ASN A 24 8.13 -1.16 13.81
N ARG A 25 8.27 0.00 14.48
CA ARG A 25 7.62 0.24 15.77
C ARG A 25 6.10 0.23 15.63
N PHE A 26 5.56 0.90 14.63
CA PHE A 26 4.12 0.95 14.41
C PHE A 26 3.52 -0.44 14.20
N PHE A 27 4.10 -1.27 13.32
CA PHE A 27 3.61 -2.63 13.10
C PHE A 27 3.90 -3.60 14.25
N ASN A 28 4.88 -3.32 15.12
CA ASN A 28 5.06 -4.07 16.37
C ASN A 28 3.93 -3.79 17.36
N THR A 29 3.45 -2.54 17.41
CA THR A 29 2.36 -2.15 18.31
C THR A 29 1.00 -2.59 17.80
N VAL A 30 0.72 -2.35 16.51
CA VAL A 30 -0.60 -2.61 15.91
C VAL A 30 -0.82 -4.09 15.58
N GLN A 31 0.25 -4.82 15.25
CA GLN A 31 0.22 -6.24 14.86
C GLN A 31 -0.93 -6.57 13.88
N PRO A 32 -1.06 -5.87 12.74
CA PRO A 32 -2.19 -6.07 11.84
C PRO A 32 -2.14 -7.44 11.17
N LYS A 33 -3.31 -8.04 10.97
CA LYS A 33 -3.48 -9.28 10.18
C LYS A 33 -3.61 -9.00 8.68
N LEU A 34 -4.00 -7.78 8.32
CA LEU A 34 -4.23 -7.30 6.96
C LEU A 34 -4.06 -5.78 6.95
N VAL A 35 -3.45 -5.25 5.89
CA VAL A 35 -3.41 -3.81 5.63
C VAL A 35 -4.11 -3.53 4.30
N ILE A 36 -5.05 -2.58 4.33
CA ILE A 36 -5.74 -2.07 3.15
C ILE A 36 -5.36 -0.60 3.03
N VAL A 37 -4.74 -0.25 1.91
CA VAL A 37 -4.45 1.15 1.55
C VAL A 37 -5.49 1.55 0.52
N MET A 38 -6.23 2.62 0.83
CA MET A 38 -7.10 3.25 -0.15
C MET A 38 -6.25 4.17 -1.01
N GLU A 39 -6.43 4.11 -2.33
CA GLU A 39 -5.66 4.89 -3.32
C GLU A 39 -4.18 4.43 -3.47
N THR A 40 -3.44 5.11 -4.36
CA THR A 40 -2.11 4.69 -4.83
C THR A 40 -0.97 5.34 -4.03
N GLU A 41 -0.98 5.23 -2.70
CA GLU A 41 0.12 5.67 -1.84
C GLU A 41 1.15 4.55 -1.62
N LEU A 42 2.10 4.41 -2.56
CA LEU A 42 3.14 3.39 -2.50
C LEU A 42 4.32 3.85 -1.64
N TRP A 43 4.34 3.39 -0.38
CA TRP A 43 5.39 3.73 0.59
C TRP A 43 6.40 2.57 0.71
N PRO A 44 7.65 2.75 0.24
CA PRO A 44 8.62 1.66 0.15
C PRO A 44 8.90 0.93 1.47
N ASN A 45 9.07 1.65 2.57
CA ASN A 45 9.40 1.03 3.85
C ASN A 45 8.19 0.31 4.46
N MET A 46 6.99 0.87 4.31
CA MET A 46 5.75 0.19 4.66
C MET A 46 5.62 -1.15 3.93
N ILE A 47 5.70 -1.14 2.60
CA ILE A 47 5.55 -2.34 1.75
C ILE A 47 6.64 -3.37 2.07
N ALA A 48 7.90 -2.93 2.20
CA ALA A 48 9.00 -3.83 2.55
C ALA A 48 8.83 -4.45 3.95
N THR A 49 8.35 -3.68 4.92
CA THR A 49 8.13 -4.15 6.29
C THR A 49 6.98 -5.15 6.36
N LEU A 50 5.85 -4.86 5.69
CA LEU A 50 4.71 -5.77 5.62
C LEU A 50 5.08 -7.09 4.93
N HIS A 51 5.78 -7.02 3.79
CA HIS A 51 6.26 -8.20 3.08
C HIS A 51 7.22 -9.04 3.93
N LYS A 52 8.20 -8.42 4.60
CA LYS A 52 9.13 -9.13 5.49
C LYS A 52 8.40 -9.85 6.63
N ARG A 53 7.32 -9.26 7.13
CA ARG A 53 6.46 -9.81 8.20
C ARG A 53 5.39 -10.77 7.69
N LYS A 54 5.32 -11.00 6.37
CA LYS A 54 4.27 -11.81 5.71
C LYS A 54 2.85 -11.33 6.03
N ILE A 55 2.69 -10.02 6.24
CA ILE A 55 1.37 -9.41 6.45
C ILE A 55 0.81 -9.05 5.06
N PRO A 56 -0.39 -9.55 4.70
CA PRO A 56 -1.02 -9.22 3.42
C PRO A 56 -1.26 -7.72 3.27
N LEU A 57 -0.95 -7.21 2.08
CA LEU A 57 -1.17 -5.81 1.70
C LEU A 57 -2.10 -5.75 0.48
N VAL A 58 -3.20 -5.04 0.64
CA VAL A 58 -4.18 -4.77 -0.41
C VAL A 58 -4.15 -3.29 -0.73
N ILE A 59 -4.02 -2.96 -2.02
CA ILE A 59 -4.29 -1.62 -2.52
C ILE A 59 -5.70 -1.62 -3.09
N ALA A 60 -6.60 -0.85 -2.49
CA ALA A 60 -7.98 -0.73 -2.91
C ALA A 60 -8.20 0.60 -3.65
N ASN A 61 -9.07 0.58 -4.66
CA ASN A 61 -9.34 1.74 -5.51
C ASN A 61 -8.06 2.31 -6.13
N ALA A 62 -7.16 1.44 -6.58
CA ALA A 62 -5.90 1.87 -7.18
C ALA A 62 -6.19 2.59 -8.50
N ARG A 63 -5.71 3.84 -8.61
CA ARG A 63 -5.80 4.64 -9.84
C ARG A 63 -4.41 4.88 -10.37
N LEU A 64 -4.16 4.51 -11.63
CA LEU A 64 -2.86 4.73 -12.27
C LEU A 64 -2.99 5.81 -13.34
N SER A 65 -2.74 7.07 -12.94
CA SER A 65 -2.64 8.16 -13.91
C SER A 65 -1.46 7.93 -14.87
N GLU A 66 -1.54 8.41 -16.11
CA GLU A 66 -0.43 8.35 -17.07
C GLU A 66 0.86 8.98 -16.53
N ARG A 67 0.74 10.01 -15.68
CA ARG A 67 1.89 10.67 -15.04
C ARG A 67 2.59 9.74 -14.04
N SER A 68 1.81 9.01 -13.24
CA SER A 68 2.32 8.00 -12.32
C SER A 68 2.96 6.83 -13.08
N ALA A 69 2.31 6.38 -14.17
CA ALA A 69 2.85 5.33 -15.04
C ALA A 69 4.21 5.72 -15.65
N LYS A 70 4.37 6.96 -16.15
CA LYS A 70 5.65 7.48 -16.68
C LYS A 70 6.72 7.60 -15.59
N GLY A 71 6.34 7.99 -14.37
CA GLY A 71 7.25 8.03 -13.22
C GLY A 71 7.72 6.64 -12.80
N TYR A 72 6.81 5.66 -12.79
CA TYR A 72 7.13 4.26 -12.47
C TYR A 72 7.99 3.60 -13.55
N ALA A 73 7.74 3.91 -14.83
CA ALA A 73 8.57 3.44 -15.94
C ALA A 73 10.05 3.83 -15.77
N ARG A 74 10.33 5.05 -15.28
CA ARG A 74 11.71 5.53 -15.02
C ARG A 74 12.41 4.78 -13.88
N LEU A 75 11.64 4.27 -12.92
CA LEU A 75 12.14 3.51 -11.75
C LEU A 75 12.12 1.99 -11.97
N GLY A 76 11.64 1.53 -13.15
CA GLY A 76 11.50 0.16 -13.64
C GLY A 76 11.70 -0.96 -12.61
N LYS A 77 12.96 -1.36 -12.40
CA LYS A 77 13.29 -2.52 -11.54
C LYS A 77 12.92 -2.33 -10.06
N PHE A 78 12.99 -1.11 -9.54
CA PHE A 78 12.63 -0.82 -8.15
C PHE A 78 11.13 -0.95 -7.95
N MET A 79 10.33 -0.33 -8.83
CA MET A 79 8.88 -0.38 -8.72
C MET A 79 8.33 -1.77 -8.99
N ARG A 80 8.87 -2.50 -9.97
CA ARG A 80 8.48 -3.91 -10.19
C ARG A 80 8.68 -4.77 -8.94
N ARG A 81 9.83 -4.62 -8.27
CA ARG A 81 10.11 -5.32 -7.00
C ARG A 81 9.19 -4.89 -5.87
N LEU A 82 8.75 -3.63 -5.87
CA LEU A 82 7.85 -3.11 -4.85
C LEU A 82 6.44 -3.64 -5.06
N LEU A 83 5.95 -3.59 -6.29
CA LEU A 83 4.63 -4.09 -6.68
C LEU A 83 4.53 -5.62 -6.50
N SER A 84 5.60 -6.37 -6.79
CA SER A 84 5.61 -7.83 -6.58
C SER A 84 5.49 -8.25 -5.11
N ARG A 85 5.55 -7.30 -4.16
CA ARG A 85 5.37 -7.54 -2.72
C ARG A 85 3.96 -7.24 -2.24
N ILE A 86 3.11 -6.68 -3.10
CA ILE A 86 1.71 -6.38 -2.82
C ILE A 86 0.90 -7.65 -3.06
N THR A 87 0.00 -7.97 -2.13
CA THR A 87 -0.80 -9.20 -2.21
C THR A 87 -1.93 -9.08 -3.22
N LEU A 88 -2.60 -7.92 -3.27
CA LEU A 88 -3.69 -7.65 -4.19
C LEU A 88 -3.72 -6.17 -4.55
N ILE A 89 -3.92 -5.88 -5.83
CA ILE A 89 -4.19 -4.54 -6.34
C ILE A 89 -5.59 -4.57 -6.95
N ALA A 90 -6.56 -4.00 -6.25
CA ALA A 90 -7.91 -3.81 -6.75
C ALA A 90 -7.97 -2.47 -7.49
N ALA A 91 -7.76 -2.52 -8.80
CA ALA A 91 -7.88 -1.37 -9.68
C ALA A 91 -9.34 -0.93 -9.81
N GLN A 92 -9.56 0.37 -9.96
CA GLN A 92 -10.91 0.92 -10.10
C GLN A 92 -11.57 0.52 -11.42
N ASN A 93 -10.80 0.52 -12.52
CA ASN A 93 -11.26 0.22 -13.88
C ASN A 93 -10.32 -0.81 -14.55
N GLU A 94 -10.82 -1.52 -15.57
CA GLU A 94 -10.03 -2.49 -16.36
C GLU A 94 -8.80 -1.85 -17.04
N GLU A 95 -8.91 -0.60 -17.50
CA GLU A 95 -7.77 0.13 -18.09
C GLU A 95 -6.64 0.35 -17.07
N ASP A 96 -6.98 0.64 -15.81
CA ASP A 96 -6.00 0.78 -14.74
C ASP A 96 -5.37 -0.58 -14.40
N ALA A 97 -6.17 -1.65 -14.37
CA ALA A 97 -5.69 -3.01 -14.17
C ALA A 97 -4.68 -3.43 -15.26
N ASN A 98 -5.01 -3.19 -16.53
CA ASN A 98 -4.14 -3.50 -17.66
C ASN A 98 -2.81 -2.75 -17.59
N ARG A 99 -2.82 -1.50 -17.11
CA ARG A 99 -1.57 -0.77 -16.88
C ARG A 99 -0.76 -1.41 -15.76
N PHE A 100 -1.35 -1.87 -14.66
CA PHE A 100 -0.59 -2.56 -13.60
C PHE A 100 0.00 -3.89 -14.08
N ILE A 101 -0.74 -4.67 -14.88
CA ILE A 101 -0.30 -5.97 -15.42
C ILE A 101 0.86 -5.80 -16.41
N ALA A 102 0.86 -4.73 -17.21
CA ALA A 102 1.93 -4.47 -18.19
C ALA A 102 3.34 -4.28 -17.57
N TRP A 103 3.46 -4.12 -16.25
CA TRP A 103 4.74 -3.90 -15.54
C TRP A 103 5.12 -4.99 -14.53
N VAL A 104 4.28 -6.02 -14.34
CA VAL A 104 4.54 -7.19 -13.47
C VAL A 104 5.23 -8.27 -14.29
#